data_AF-M2Q1Y6-F1
#
_entry.id   AF-M2Q1Y6-F1
#
_cell.length_a   1.000
_cell.length_b   1.000
_cell.length_c   1.000
_cell.angle_alpha   90.00
_cell.angle_beta   90.00
_cell.angle_gamma   90.00
#
_symmetry.space_group_name_H-M   'P 1'
#
loop_
_entity.id
_entity.type
_entity.pdbx_description
1 polymer ?
#
loop_
_entity_poly.entity_id
_entity_poly.type
_entity_poly.pdbx_seq_one_letter_code
_entity_poly.pdbx_strand_id
1 'polypeptide(L)'
;MIEGSINSVRISICVKKADNLEVILLRRFVSFLQQRAENFVILRRKPIKGYDISFLITNFQTENLFKHKLIDFIIEFMQEIDKEISDMKISVNTRARIAVAGITGTSPAPGFFKALLA
;
A
#
# COMPACT_ATOMS: atom_id res chain seq x y z
N MET A 1 -15.23 -8.73 1.11
CA MET A 1 -16.34 -9.27 0.30
C MET A 1 -15.77 -10.23 -0.72
N ILE A 2 -16.34 -11.44 -0.81
CA ILE A 2 -15.92 -12.46 -1.77
C ILE A 2 -17.14 -12.82 -2.60
N GLU A 3 -17.03 -12.68 -3.92
CA GLU A 3 -18.10 -12.97 -4.87
C GLU A 3 -17.57 -14.01 -5.86
N GLY A 4 -18.15 -15.21 -5.82
CA GLY A 4 -17.82 -16.30 -6.74
C GLY A 4 -18.73 -16.29 -7.97
N SER A 5 -18.17 -16.75 -9.07
CA SER A 5 -18.85 -17.09 -10.32
C SER A 5 -18.26 -18.42 -10.85
N ILE A 6 -18.88 -18.99 -11.87
CA ILE A 6 -18.45 -20.28 -12.46
C ILE A 6 -17.00 -20.21 -12.98
N ASN A 7 -16.60 -19.08 -13.56
CA ASN A 7 -15.29 -18.91 -14.22
C ASN A 7 -14.37 -17.88 -13.53
N SER A 8 -14.82 -17.29 -12.43
CA SER A 8 -14.07 -16.22 -11.77
C SER A 8 -14.47 -16.04 -10.33
N VAL A 9 -13.55 -15.52 -9.53
CA VAL A 9 -13.78 -15.12 -8.14
C VAL A 9 -13.25 -13.71 -7.96
N ARG A 10 -14.07 -12.85 -7.36
CA ARG A 10 -13.69 -11.48 -7.03
C ARG A 10 -13.56 -11.35 -5.53
N ILE A 11 -12.41 -10.84 -5.09
CA ILE A 11 -12.12 -10.63 -3.66
C ILE A 11 -11.89 -9.14 -3.48
N SER A 12 -12.73 -8.48 -2.69
CA SER A 12 -12.59 -7.06 -2.38
C SER A 12 -12.38 -6.84 -0.90
N ILE A 13 -11.38 -6.02 -0.59
CA ILE A 13 -10.85 -5.84 0.76
C ILE A 13 -10.99 -4.36 1.14
N CYS A 14 -11.48 -4.13 2.36
CA CYS A 14 -11.48 -2.83 3.01
C CYS A 14 -10.48 -2.91 4.15
N VAL A 15 -9.52 -1.99 4.15
CA VAL A 15 -8.43 -1.98 5.14
C VAL A 15 -8.81 -1.04 6.27
N LYS A 16 -8.51 -1.43 7.51
CA LYS A 16 -8.81 -0.60 8.69
C LYS A 16 -7.95 0.67 8.62
N LYS A 17 -8.57 1.83 8.75
CA LYS A 17 -7.88 3.13 8.86
C LYS A 17 -8.15 3.73 10.23
N ALA A 18 -7.12 4.12 10.97
CA ALA A 18 -7.25 4.77 12.27
C ALA A 18 -7.36 6.29 12.18
N ASP A 19 -6.74 6.90 11.15
CA ASP A 19 -6.70 8.35 10.98
C ASP A 19 -6.71 8.79 9.50
N ASN A 20 -6.84 10.11 9.28
CA ASN A 20 -6.84 10.70 7.94
C ASN A 20 -5.50 10.52 7.21
N LEU A 21 -4.39 10.41 7.94
CA LEU A 21 -3.07 10.20 7.35
C LEU A 21 -2.99 8.80 6.74
N GLU A 22 -3.41 7.77 7.46
CA GLU A 22 -3.49 6.40 6.95
C GLU A 22 -4.43 6.28 5.76
N VAL A 23 -5.54 7.02 5.73
CA VAL A 23 -6.44 7.07 4.55
C VAL A 23 -5.68 7.54 3.31
N ILE A 24 -4.86 8.59 3.43
CA ILE A 24 -4.08 9.14 2.31
C ILE A 24 -2.94 8.18 1.92
N LEU A 25 -2.21 7.65 2.91
CA LEU A 25 -1.11 6.70 2.68
C LEU A 25 -1.60 5.44 1.99
N LEU A 26 -2.68 4.85 2.48
CA LEU A 26 -3.32 3.68 1.87
C LEU A 26 -3.78 3.96 0.45
N ARG A 27 -4.44 5.10 0.21
CA ARG A 27 -4.87 5.47 -1.14
C ARG A 27 -3.69 5.56 -2.09
N ARG A 28 -2.56 6.13 -1.65
CA ARG A 28 -1.35 6.27 -2.47
C ARG A 28 -0.68 4.93 -2.74
N PHE A 29 -0.53 4.10 -1.70
CA PHE A 29 0.04 2.76 -1.79
C PHE A 29 -0.76 1.86 -2.74
N VAL A 30 -2.09 1.84 -2.60
CA VAL A 30 -2.97 1.06 -3.46
C VAL A 30 -2.94 1.57 -4.90
N SER A 31 -2.95 2.89 -5.11
CA SER A 31 -2.84 3.47 -6.46
C SER A 31 -1.54 3.06 -7.14
N PHE A 32 -0.45 2.99 -6.39
CA PHE A 32 0.86 2.54 -6.88
C PHE A 32 0.85 1.06 -7.30
N LEU A 33 0.22 0.18 -6.53
CA LEU A 33 0.05 -1.22 -6.90
C LEU A 33 -0.85 -1.37 -8.14
N GLN A 34 -1.94 -0.61 -8.22
CA GLN A 34 -2.89 -0.65 -9.34
C GLN A 34 -2.26 -0.23 -10.68
N GLN A 35 -1.33 0.73 -10.66
CA GLN A 35 -0.57 1.12 -11.85
C GLN A 35 0.28 -0.04 -12.41
N ARG A 36 0.60 -1.03 -11.59
CA ARG A 36 1.43 -2.20 -11.94
C ARG A 36 0.62 -3.48 -12.11
N ALA A 37 -0.70 -3.37 -12.21
CA ALA A 37 -1.61 -4.50 -12.37
C ALA A 37 -1.36 -5.33 -13.65
N GLU A 38 -0.61 -4.81 -14.63
CA GLU A 38 -0.17 -5.59 -15.80
C GLU A 38 0.80 -6.71 -15.43
N ASN A 39 1.78 -6.40 -14.58
CA ASN A 39 2.71 -7.40 -14.04
C ASN A 39 2.03 -8.22 -12.93
N PHE A 40 1.03 -7.64 -12.29
CA PHE A 40 0.36 -8.21 -11.14
C PHE A 40 -1.06 -8.67 -11.51
N VAL A 41 -1.09 -9.76 -12.29
CA VAL A 41 -2.19 -10.22 -13.16
C VAL A 41 -3.55 -10.40 -12.44
N ILE A 42 -3.54 -10.68 -11.14
CA ILE A 42 -4.76 -10.92 -10.33
C ILE A 42 -5.38 -9.63 -9.76
N LEU A 43 -4.69 -8.49 -9.83
CA LEU A 43 -5.17 -7.23 -9.26
C LEU A 43 -6.00 -6.44 -10.26
N ARG A 44 -7.12 -5.88 -9.79
CA ARG A 44 -7.91 -4.95 -10.60
C ARG A 44 -7.28 -3.56 -10.57
N ARG A 45 -7.18 -2.93 -11.74
CA ARG A 45 -6.74 -1.51 -11.90
C ARG A 45 -7.57 -0.50 -11.12
N LYS A 46 -8.81 -0.85 -10.78
CA LYS A 46 -9.72 -0.02 -9.99
C LYS A 46 -10.50 -0.90 -9.02
N PRO A 47 -10.61 -0.53 -7.74
CA PRO A 47 -11.37 -1.32 -6.78
C PRO A 47 -12.88 -1.11 -7.00
N ILE A 48 -13.69 -1.99 -6.40
CA ILE A 48 -15.15 -1.78 -6.34
C ILE A 48 -15.44 -0.58 -5.44
N LYS A 49 -16.53 0.13 -5.72
CA LYS A 49 -16.99 1.23 -4.87
C LYS A 49 -17.19 0.75 -3.42
N GLY A 50 -16.62 1.48 -2.47
CA GLY A 50 -16.67 1.12 -1.03
C GLY A 50 -15.58 0.17 -0.56
N TYR A 51 -14.67 -0.27 -1.45
CA TYR A 51 -13.51 -1.07 -1.11
C TYR A 51 -12.22 -0.36 -1.52
N ASP A 52 -11.13 -0.68 -0.84
CA ASP A 52 -9.82 -0.10 -1.14
C ASP A 52 -9.13 -0.88 -2.25
N ILE A 53 -9.17 -2.22 -2.20
CA ILE A 53 -8.47 -3.11 -3.12
C ILE A 53 -9.44 -4.18 -3.62
N SER A 54 -9.29 -4.55 -4.89
CA SER A 54 -10.03 -5.68 -5.46
C SER A 54 -9.13 -6.55 -6.32
N PHE A 55 -9.26 -7.86 -6.13
CA PHE A 55 -8.67 -8.91 -6.95
C PHE A 55 -9.73 -9.54 -7.82
N LEU A 56 -9.33 -9.96 -9.01
CA LEU A 56 -10.13 -10.77 -9.91
C LEU A 56 -9.31 -11.99 -10.31
N ILE A 57 -9.73 -13.15 -9.83
CA ILE A 57 -9.15 -14.43 -10.18
C ILE A 57 -10.02 -15.05 -11.26
N THR A 58 -9.47 -15.37 -12.42
CA THR A 58 -10.18 -16.04 -13.52
C THR A 58 -9.70 -17.48 -13.68
N ASN A 59 -10.47 -18.32 -14.39
CA ASN A 59 -10.08 -19.69 -14.71
C ASN A 59 -8.72 -19.76 -15.43
N PHE A 60 -8.44 -18.85 -16.36
CA PHE A 60 -7.17 -18.77 -17.08
C PHE A 60 -5.97 -18.54 -16.16
N GLN A 61 -6.16 -17.81 -15.06
CA GLN A 61 -5.10 -17.59 -14.09
C GLN A 61 -4.89 -18.83 -13.24
N THR A 62 -5.96 -19.54 -12.87
CA THR A 62 -5.85 -20.81 -12.11
C THR A 62 -5.30 -21.97 -12.92
N GLU A 63 -5.33 -21.90 -14.25
CA GLU A 63 -4.67 -22.87 -15.14
C GLU A 63 -3.14 -22.72 -15.12
N ASN A 64 -2.64 -21.50 -14.99
CA ASN A 64 -1.20 -21.19 -15.00
C ASN A 64 -0.59 -21.07 -13.60
N LEU A 65 -1.40 -20.79 -12.57
CA LEU A 65 -0.95 -20.52 -11.21
C LEU A 65 -1.57 -21.51 -10.23
N PHE A 66 -0.77 -21.99 -9.29
CA PHE A 66 -1.25 -22.88 -8.24
C PHE A 66 -2.23 -22.15 -7.30
N LYS A 67 -3.48 -22.62 -7.26
CA LYS A 67 -4.55 -22.03 -6.43
C LYS A 67 -4.18 -21.83 -4.96
N HIS A 68 -3.42 -22.76 -4.38
CA HIS A 68 -3.02 -22.67 -2.98
C HIS A 68 -2.03 -21.51 -2.75
N LYS A 69 -1.06 -21.33 -3.66
CA LYS A 69 -0.13 -20.19 -3.62
C LYS A 69 -0.82 -18.85 -3.82
N LEU A 70 -1.88 -18.79 -4.64
CA LEU A 70 -2.68 -17.57 -4.78
C LEU A 70 -3.40 -17.20 -3.48
N ILE A 71 -3.94 -18.20 -2.78
CA ILE A 71 -4.60 -17.99 -1.49
C ILE A 71 -3.57 -17.53 -0.45
N ASP A 72 -2.44 -18.22 -0.35
CA ASP A 72 -1.34 -17.85 0.55
C ASP A 72 -0.89 -16.41 0.31
N PHE A 73 -0.69 -16.05 -0.96
CA PHE A 73 -0.31 -14.70 -1.37
C PHE A 73 -1.35 -13.66 -0.92
N ILE A 74 -2.65 -13.92 -1.08
CA ILE A 74 -3.69 -12.95 -0.68
C ILE A 74 -3.70 -12.76 0.85
N ILE A 75 -3.49 -13.84 1.61
CA ILE A 75 -3.41 -13.79 3.07
C ILE A 75 -2.18 -12.99 3.51
N GLU A 76 -1.01 -13.29 2.93
CA GLU A 76 0.24 -12.59 3.19
C GLU A 76 0.11 -11.10 2.86
N PHE A 77 -0.43 -10.78 1.68
CA PHE A 77 -0.68 -9.40 1.26
C PHE A 77 -1.60 -8.64 2.22
N MET A 78 -2.63 -9.29 2.76
CA MET A 78 -3.51 -8.68 3.77
C MET A 78 -2.74 -8.33 5.06
N GLN A 79 -1.79 -9.17 5.47
CA GLN A 79 -0.98 -8.92 6.67
C GLN A 79 0.08 -7.85 6.44
N GLU A 80 0.71 -7.87 5.27
CA GLU A 80 1.79 -6.93 4.92
C GLU A 80 1.29 -5.50 4.74
N ILE A 81 0.08 -5.28 4.21
CA ILE A 81 -0.47 -3.94 4.04
C ILE A 81 -0.51 -3.18 5.36
N ASP A 82 -1.03 -3.79 6.42
CA ASP A 82 -1.20 -3.11 7.70
C ASP A 82 0.16 -2.68 8.27
N LYS A 83 1.17 -3.55 8.13
CA LYS A 83 2.54 -3.26 8.54
C LYS A 83 3.16 -2.13 7.71
N GLU A 84 3.07 -2.22 6.39
CA GLU A 84 3.66 -1.24 5.47
C GLU A 84 3.05 0.16 5.66
N ILE A 85 1.75 0.25 5.92
CA ILE A 85 1.06 1.51 6.22
C ILE A 85 1.56 2.11 7.54
N SER A 86 1.75 1.29 8.57
CA SER A 86 2.32 1.71 9.85
C SER A 86 3.76 2.23 9.68
N ASP A 87 4.59 1.50 8.92
CA ASP A 87 5.98 1.89 8.66
C ASP A 87 6.07 3.21 7.86
N MET A 88 5.22 3.38 6.84
CA MET A 88 5.11 4.64 6.11
C MET A 88 4.70 5.80 7.01
N LYS A 89 3.75 5.60 7.92
CA LYS A 89 3.31 6.63 8.88
C LYS A 89 4.46 7.06 9.81
N ILE A 90 5.23 6.10 10.33
CA ILE A 90 6.42 6.40 11.14
C ILE A 90 7.45 7.17 10.32
N SER A 91 7.66 6.78 9.05
CA SER A 91 8.59 7.48 8.15
C SER A 91 8.20 8.94 7.91
N VAL A 92 6.91 9.20 7.64
CA VAL A 92 6.40 10.58 7.46
C VAL A 92 6.61 11.41 8.72
N ASN A 93 6.26 10.87 9.89
CA ASN A 93 6.42 11.59 11.16
C ASN A 93 7.88 11.89 11.49
N THR A 94 8.77 10.93 11.23
CA THR A 94 10.21 11.10 11.46
C THR A 94 10.79 12.20 10.55
N ARG A 95 10.44 12.17 9.25
CA ARG A 95 10.87 13.21 8.31
C ARG A 95 10.31 14.59 8.66
N ALA A 96 9.05 14.66 9.09
CA ALA A 96 8.45 15.92 9.53
C ALA A 96 9.21 16.52 10.73
N ARG A 97 9.59 15.70 11.72
CA ARG A 97 10.41 16.15 12.87
C ARG A 97 11.78 16.67 12.43
N ILE A 98 12.45 15.97 11.52
CA ILE A 98 13.76 16.40 10.99
C ILE A 98 13.62 17.73 10.24
N ALA A 99 12.58 17.87 9.40
CA ALA A 99 12.34 19.09 8.65
C ALA A 99 12.08 20.28 9.59
N VAL A 100 11.27 20.10 10.63
CA VAL A 100 11.00 21.14 11.63
C VAL A 100 12.28 21.52 12.38
N ALA A 101 13.05 20.53 12.86
CA ALA A 101 14.31 20.79 13.57
C ALA A 101 15.33 21.56 12.70
N GLY A 102 15.37 21.27 11.40
CA GLY A 102 16.20 22.01 10.43
C GLY A 102 15.76 23.47 10.25
N ILE A 103 14.46 23.75 10.31
CA ILE A 103 13.90 25.11 10.15
C ILE A 103 14.03 25.93 11.44
N THR A 104 13.81 25.34 12.61
CA THR A 104 13.84 26.04 13.90
C THR A 104 15.25 26.24 14.46
N GLY A 105 16.29 25.71 13.81
CA GLY A 105 17.70 25.88 14.23
C GLY A 105 18.08 25.15 15.52
N THR A 106 17.15 24.43 16.15
CA THR A 106 17.38 23.56 17.30
C THR A 106 17.96 22.24 16.81
N SER A 107 19.21 22.26 16.35
CA SER A 107 19.88 21.07 15.85
C SER A 107 20.16 20.07 16.98
N PRO A 108 20.17 18.77 16.66
CA PRO A 108 21.46 18.12 16.65
C PRO A 108 21.72 17.50 15.27
N ALA A 109 22.08 18.34 14.30
CA ALA A 109 22.91 17.92 13.18
C ALA A 109 23.80 19.08 12.71
N PRO A 110 25.12 18.90 12.73
CA PRO A 110 26.08 19.90 12.27
C PRO A 110 26.07 19.96 10.74
N GLY A 111 26.03 21.17 10.17
CA GLY A 111 26.66 21.41 8.88
C GLY A 111 25.81 21.87 7.71
N PHE A 112 24.47 21.81 7.74
CA PHE A 112 23.70 22.22 6.55
C PHE A 112 23.87 23.71 6.20
N PHE A 113 23.92 24.60 7.20
CA PHE A 113 24.18 26.03 6.97
C PHE A 113 25.67 26.40 6.90
N LYS A 114 26.58 25.51 7.28
CA LYS A 114 28.03 25.80 7.22
C LYS A 114 28.59 25.71 5.80
N ALA A 115 27.89 25.00 4.90
CA ALA A 115 28.28 24.85 3.50
C ALA A 115 27.79 25.99 2.59
N LEU A 116 26.81 26.80 3.03
CA LEU A 116 26.27 27.91 2.22
C LEU A 116 26.97 29.26 2.51
N LEU A 117 27.78 29.33 3.56
CA LEU A 117 28.51 30.52 4.01
C LEU A 117 30.04 30.38 3.88
N ALA A 118 30.51 29.40 3.10
CA ALA A 118 31.92 29.23 2.76
C ALA A 118 32.16 29.60 1.29
#